data_AF-A0A645BT82-F1
#
_entry.id   AF-A0A645BT82-F1
#
_cell.length_a   1.000
_cell.length_b   1.000
_cell.length_c   1.000
_cell.angle_alpha   90.00
_cell.angle_beta   90.00
_cell.angle_gamma   90.00
#
_symmetry.space_group_name_H-M   'P 1'
#
loop_
_entity.id
_entity.type
_entity.pdbx_description
1 polymer ?
#
loop_
_entity_poly.entity_id
_entity_poly.type
_entity_poly.pdbx_seq_one_letter_code
_entity_poly.pdbx_strand_id
1 'polypeptide(L)'
;MDGQIGRVRAAFDAFTASRGTTKLFGYLSDHGDQAGERNFYGKETFYEKSAKIPLMFAGDGVCACQIKAVPVSILDLGPTLCEWVGAPIPADVDGVSLVPALTGGVMDETRVVYSEYMEKSDDGYHYCMMLRQREYKFITYRGCETQDMLFNVAIDPLEQHNLAGKEPEIFEQFRALAAELSPAPQEYEKEQARQARDAQRFIAYEQAVGPDEHERWQDNPATARVNPQICIAGLQGEVYE
;
A
#
# COMPACT_ATOMS: atom_id res chain seq x y z
N MET A 1 -6.36 -1.84 -20.16
CA MET A 1 -6.38 -2.66 -18.92
C MET A 1 -7.80 -3.17 -18.64
N ASP A 2 -8.77 -2.28 -18.48
CA ASP A 2 -10.18 -2.63 -18.19
C ASP A 2 -10.77 -3.79 -19.02
N GLY A 3 -10.66 -3.73 -20.35
CA GLY A 3 -11.15 -4.83 -21.21
C GLY A 3 -10.50 -6.21 -20.93
N GLN A 4 -9.26 -6.25 -20.42
CA GLN A 4 -8.63 -7.51 -20.00
C GLN A 4 -9.19 -8.01 -18.66
N ILE A 5 -9.51 -7.11 -17.74
CA ILE A 5 -10.21 -7.44 -16.48
C ILE A 5 -11.56 -8.06 -16.81
N GLY A 6 -12.30 -7.50 -17.76
CA GLY A 6 -13.57 -8.06 -18.24
C GLY A 6 -13.42 -9.50 -18.77
N ARG A 7 -12.35 -9.80 -19.52
CA ARG A 7 -12.05 -11.16 -20.00
C ARG A 7 -11.73 -12.13 -18.86
N VAL A 8 -10.92 -11.70 -17.88
CA VAL A 8 -10.60 -12.51 -16.68
C VAL A 8 -11.85 -12.78 -15.88
N ARG A 9 -12.70 -11.76 -15.67
CA ARG A 9 -13.97 -11.90 -14.96
C ARG A 9 -14.90 -12.90 -15.66
N ALA A 10 -15.07 -12.78 -16.98
CA ALA A 10 -15.90 -13.72 -17.75
C ALA A 10 -15.41 -15.17 -17.66
N ALA A 11 -14.08 -15.38 -17.73
CA ALA A 11 -13.48 -16.70 -17.57
C ALA A 11 -13.69 -17.25 -16.14
N PHE A 12 -13.55 -16.41 -15.12
CA PHE A 12 -13.80 -16.76 -13.72
C PHE A 12 -15.27 -17.14 -13.47
N ASP A 13 -16.21 -16.38 -14.02
CA ASP A 13 -17.64 -16.66 -13.91
C ASP A 13 -18.01 -18.00 -14.59
N ALA A 14 -17.44 -18.29 -15.77
CA ALA A 14 -17.64 -19.57 -16.45
C ALA A 14 -17.04 -20.75 -15.66
N PHE A 15 -15.83 -20.58 -15.11
CA PHE A 15 -15.16 -21.59 -14.30
C PHE A 15 -15.98 -21.97 -13.05
N THR A 16 -16.41 -20.96 -12.29
CA THR A 16 -17.18 -21.16 -11.05
C THR A 16 -18.57 -21.74 -11.32
N ALA A 17 -19.25 -21.29 -12.38
CA ALA A 17 -20.52 -21.87 -12.82
C ALA A 17 -20.38 -23.36 -13.18
N SER A 18 -19.30 -23.75 -13.87
CA SER A 18 -19.07 -25.16 -14.25
C SER A 18 -18.85 -26.10 -13.06
N ARG A 19 -18.46 -25.56 -11.90
CA ARG A 19 -18.12 -26.32 -10.68
C ARG A 19 -19.13 -26.16 -9.55
N GLY A 20 -20.10 -25.25 -9.68
CA GLY A 20 -21.02 -24.89 -8.60
C GLY A 20 -20.29 -24.30 -7.38
N THR A 21 -19.20 -23.56 -7.60
CA THR A 21 -18.40 -22.95 -6.53
C THR A 21 -18.85 -21.52 -6.27
N THR A 22 -18.93 -21.12 -5.00
CA THR A 22 -19.22 -19.74 -4.58
C THR A 22 -18.18 -18.77 -5.15
N LYS A 23 -18.66 -17.66 -5.72
CA LYS A 23 -17.81 -16.62 -6.32
C LYS A 23 -17.47 -15.53 -5.33
N LEU A 24 -16.20 -15.15 -5.27
CA LEU A 24 -15.75 -13.85 -4.78
C LEU A 24 -14.64 -13.36 -5.70
N PHE A 25 -14.84 -12.17 -6.26
CA PHE A 25 -13.89 -11.52 -7.15
C PHE A 25 -13.50 -10.18 -6.56
N GLY A 26 -12.21 -10.00 -6.30
CA GLY A 26 -11.63 -8.76 -5.79
C GLY A 26 -10.88 -7.99 -6.88
N TYR A 27 -10.91 -6.67 -6.79
CA TYR A 27 -10.04 -5.77 -7.56
C TYR A 27 -9.42 -4.75 -6.62
N LEU A 28 -8.10 -4.61 -6.68
CA LEU A 28 -7.34 -3.65 -5.88
C LEU A 28 -6.06 -3.21 -6.57
N SER A 29 -5.43 -2.17 -6.02
CA SER A 29 -4.05 -1.78 -6.31
C SER A 29 -3.17 -2.07 -5.07
N ASP A 30 -1.86 -2.16 -5.23
CA ASP A 30 -0.92 -2.21 -4.11
C ASP A 30 -0.66 -0.81 -3.52
N HIS A 31 -0.62 0.20 -4.39
CA HIS A 31 -0.53 1.62 -4.06
C HIS A 31 -1.09 2.47 -5.21
N GLY A 32 -1.14 3.79 -5.02
CA GLY A 32 -1.42 4.77 -6.06
C GLY A 32 -0.16 5.44 -6.62
N ASP A 33 -0.32 6.59 -7.27
CA ASP A 33 0.78 7.38 -7.84
C ASP A 33 0.41 8.87 -7.77
N GLN A 34 1.35 9.70 -7.34
CA GLN A 34 1.18 11.16 -7.37
C GLN A 34 1.01 11.71 -8.79
N ALA A 35 1.63 11.06 -9.79
CA ALA A 35 1.50 11.40 -11.20
C ALA A 35 1.68 12.90 -11.51
N GLY A 36 2.65 13.55 -10.85
CA GLY A 36 2.96 14.97 -10.99
C GLY A 36 2.19 15.91 -10.05
N GLU A 37 1.23 15.41 -9.26
CA GLU A 37 0.57 16.23 -8.25
C GLU A 37 1.56 16.68 -7.18
N ARG A 38 1.45 17.95 -6.75
CA ARG A 38 2.36 18.58 -5.78
C ARG A 38 3.83 18.54 -6.22
N ASN A 39 4.08 18.41 -7.52
CA ASN A 39 5.41 18.18 -8.11
C ASN A 39 6.08 16.88 -7.61
N PHE A 40 5.30 15.93 -7.11
CA PHE A 40 5.76 14.59 -6.76
C PHE A 40 5.44 13.60 -7.86
N TYR A 41 6.31 12.61 -8.00
CA TYR A 41 6.10 11.44 -8.85
C TYR A 41 6.28 10.19 -8.00
N GLY A 42 5.55 9.13 -8.33
CA GLY A 42 5.65 7.86 -7.62
C GLY A 42 4.80 7.83 -6.34
N LYS A 43 5.25 7.04 -5.38
CA LYS A 43 4.43 6.50 -4.28
C LYS A 43 5.03 6.63 -2.88
N GLU A 44 6.22 7.21 -2.76
CA GLU A 44 6.93 7.37 -1.49
C GLU A 44 6.41 8.62 -0.77
N THR A 45 5.08 8.68 -0.59
CA THR A 45 4.36 9.75 0.09
C THR A 45 3.07 9.20 0.68
N PHE A 46 2.54 9.86 1.70
CA PHE A 46 1.31 9.44 2.36
C PHE A 46 0.04 10.18 1.92
N TYR A 47 0.13 11.06 0.93
CA TYR A 47 -1.04 11.73 0.35
C TYR A 47 -1.98 10.70 -0.31
N GLU A 48 -3.28 11.00 -0.40
CA GLU A 48 -4.36 10.11 -0.83
C GLU A 48 -4.05 9.50 -2.19
N LYS A 49 -3.47 10.25 -3.13
CA LYS A 49 -3.11 9.71 -4.45
C LYS A 49 -2.09 8.58 -4.42
N SER A 50 -1.27 8.51 -3.39
CA SER A 50 -0.29 7.43 -3.20
C SER A 50 -0.85 6.34 -2.28
N ALA A 51 -1.43 6.72 -1.13
CA ALA A 51 -1.81 5.78 -0.09
C ALA A 51 -3.20 5.14 -0.29
N LYS A 52 -4.14 5.84 -0.93
CA LYS A 52 -5.51 5.34 -1.13
C LYS A 52 -5.62 4.60 -2.45
N ILE A 53 -6.04 3.35 -2.35
CA ILE A 53 -6.19 2.43 -3.47
C ILE A 53 -7.67 2.13 -3.75
N PRO A 54 -8.03 1.70 -4.98
CA PRO A 54 -9.29 1.00 -5.18
C PRO A 54 -9.27 -0.32 -4.39
N LEU A 55 -10.40 -0.67 -3.77
CA LEU A 55 -10.67 -2.00 -3.22
C LEU A 55 -12.14 -2.33 -3.44
N MET A 56 -12.41 -3.28 -4.32
CA MET A 56 -13.76 -3.64 -4.74
C MET A 56 -13.95 -5.16 -4.69
N PHE A 57 -15.13 -5.59 -4.25
CA PHE A 57 -15.51 -7.00 -4.25
C PHE A 57 -16.86 -7.20 -4.93
N ALA A 58 -16.98 -8.30 -5.68
CA ALA A 58 -18.23 -8.72 -6.30
C ALA A 58 -18.32 -10.25 -6.32
N GLY A 59 -19.45 -10.80 -5.89
CA GLY A 59 -19.58 -12.24 -5.71
C GLY A 59 -20.93 -12.65 -5.14
N ASP A 60 -21.09 -13.94 -4.89
CA ASP A 60 -22.32 -14.47 -4.30
C ASP A 60 -22.39 -14.06 -2.82
N GLY A 61 -23.50 -13.45 -2.38
CA GLY A 61 -23.64 -12.97 -1.00
C GLY A 61 -22.97 -11.61 -0.71
N VAL A 62 -22.21 -11.04 -1.65
CA VAL A 62 -21.73 -9.65 -1.54
C VAL A 62 -22.87 -8.69 -1.87
N CYS A 63 -23.14 -7.71 -1.00
CA CYS A 63 -24.12 -6.68 -1.25
C CYS A 63 -23.71 -5.81 -2.44
N ALA A 64 -24.55 -5.80 -3.48
CA ALA A 64 -24.30 -5.00 -4.67
C ALA A 64 -24.44 -3.49 -4.39
N CYS A 65 -23.64 -2.69 -5.11
CA CYS A 65 -23.69 -1.23 -5.12
C CYS A 65 -23.59 -0.58 -3.72
N GLN A 66 -22.83 -1.19 -2.80
CA GLN A 66 -22.53 -0.61 -1.49
C GLN A 66 -21.16 0.07 -1.48
N ILE A 67 -21.08 1.21 -0.81
CA ILE A 67 -19.83 1.92 -0.52
C ILE A 67 -19.70 2.04 1.00
N LYS A 68 -18.56 1.62 1.54
CA LYS A 68 -18.25 1.74 2.97
C LYS A 68 -17.21 2.85 3.14
N ALA A 69 -17.50 3.81 4.01
CA ALA A 69 -16.62 4.96 4.27
C ALA A 69 -15.57 4.69 5.36
N VAL A 70 -15.77 3.64 6.16
CA VAL A 70 -14.81 3.24 7.21
C VAL A 70 -13.46 2.87 6.56
N PRO A 71 -12.33 3.40 7.06
CA PRO A 71 -11.02 3.06 6.53
C PRO A 71 -10.71 1.56 6.63
N VAL A 72 -10.13 1.01 5.57
CA VAL A 72 -9.69 -0.38 5.45
C VAL A 72 -8.26 -0.43 4.94
N SER A 73 -7.58 -1.55 5.17
CA SER A 73 -6.20 -1.79 4.78
C SER A 73 -6.12 -2.97 3.81
N ILE A 74 -5.10 -3.01 2.96
CA ILE A 74 -4.79 -4.19 2.14
C ILE A 74 -4.52 -5.44 3.01
N LEU A 75 -4.08 -5.25 4.26
CA LEU A 75 -3.86 -6.31 5.23
C LEU A 75 -5.16 -7.03 5.62
N ASP A 76 -6.32 -6.40 5.41
CA ASP A 76 -7.63 -6.98 5.67
C ASP A 76 -7.98 -8.10 4.69
N LEU A 77 -7.31 -8.17 3.53
CA LEU A 77 -7.61 -9.15 2.49
C LEU A 77 -7.40 -10.58 2.97
N GLY A 78 -6.31 -10.85 3.68
CA GLY A 78 -5.99 -12.19 4.23
C GLY A 78 -7.12 -12.75 5.11
N PRO A 79 -7.45 -12.12 6.25
CA PRO A 79 -8.53 -12.58 7.12
C PRO A 79 -9.90 -12.58 6.43
N THR A 80 -10.17 -11.62 5.52
CA THR A 80 -11.43 -11.61 4.73
C THR A 80 -11.57 -12.87 3.88
N LEU A 81 -10.51 -13.26 3.16
CA LEU A 81 -10.54 -14.44 2.31
C LEU A 81 -10.66 -15.72 3.13
N CYS A 82 -9.95 -15.81 4.26
CA CYS A 82 -10.06 -16.93 5.20
C CYS A 82 -11.50 -17.10 5.70
N GLU A 83 -12.11 -16.03 6.23
CA GLU A 83 -13.49 -16.09 6.73
C GLU A 83 -14.47 -16.43 5.61
N TRP A 84 -14.30 -15.83 4.43
CA TRP A 84 -15.20 -16.05 3.29
C TRP A 84 -15.26 -17.52 2.84
N VAL A 85 -14.13 -18.23 2.88
CA VAL A 85 -14.07 -19.66 2.53
C VAL A 85 -14.26 -20.60 3.72
N GLY A 86 -14.49 -20.05 4.93
CA GLY A 86 -14.62 -20.83 6.16
C GLY A 86 -13.30 -21.44 6.65
N ALA A 87 -12.16 -20.90 6.22
CA ALA A 87 -10.83 -21.30 6.70
C ALA A 87 -10.49 -20.58 8.02
N PRO A 88 -9.68 -21.19 8.89
CA PRO A 88 -9.19 -20.51 10.09
C PRO A 88 -8.35 -19.29 9.71
N ILE A 89 -8.58 -18.18 10.40
CA ILE A 89 -7.74 -16.98 10.32
C ILE A 89 -6.47 -17.25 11.16
N PRO A 90 -5.26 -17.00 10.65
CA PRO A 90 -4.03 -17.13 11.42
C PRO A 90 -4.05 -16.21 12.66
N ALA A 91 -3.38 -16.63 13.75
CA ALA A 91 -3.42 -15.90 15.02
C ALA A 91 -2.71 -14.53 14.98
N ASP A 92 -1.73 -14.38 14.07
CA ASP A 92 -0.86 -13.21 13.98
C ASP A 92 -1.11 -12.45 12.67
N VAL A 93 -2.33 -11.94 12.50
CA VAL A 93 -2.66 -11.03 11.39
C VAL A 93 -3.04 -9.65 11.91
N ASP A 94 -2.50 -8.61 11.29
CA ASP A 94 -2.80 -7.22 11.65
C ASP A 94 -4.13 -6.74 11.05
N GLY A 95 -4.59 -7.40 9.98
CA GLY A 95 -5.85 -7.09 9.32
C GLY A 95 -7.07 -7.62 10.07
N VAL A 96 -8.24 -7.11 9.72
CA VAL A 96 -9.53 -7.66 10.15
C VAL A 96 -10.33 -8.12 8.94
N SER A 97 -11.21 -9.09 9.15
CA SER A 97 -12.10 -9.53 8.09
C SER A 97 -13.12 -8.45 7.72
N LEU A 98 -13.28 -8.23 6.42
CA LEU A 98 -14.28 -7.34 5.82
C LEU A 98 -15.58 -8.06 5.49
N VAL A 99 -15.72 -9.36 5.78
CA VAL A 99 -16.95 -10.12 5.50
C VAL A 99 -18.21 -9.45 6.06
N PRO A 100 -18.21 -8.89 7.29
CA PRO A 100 -19.34 -8.10 7.77
C PRO A 100 -19.66 -6.93 6.84
N ALA A 101 -18.65 -6.19 6.36
CA ALA A 101 -18.85 -5.08 5.43
C ALA A 101 -19.45 -5.55 4.10
N LEU A 102 -18.98 -6.69 3.57
CA LEU A 102 -19.40 -7.26 2.30
C LEU A 102 -20.84 -7.79 2.33
N THR A 103 -21.31 -8.26 3.48
CA THR A 103 -22.62 -8.92 3.66
C THR A 103 -23.69 -8.01 4.28
N GLY A 104 -23.43 -6.70 4.34
CA GLY A 104 -24.41 -5.70 4.80
C GLY A 104 -24.34 -5.35 6.28
N GLY A 105 -23.37 -5.90 7.02
CA GLY A 105 -23.06 -5.54 8.40
C GLY A 105 -22.43 -4.15 8.57
N VAL A 106 -22.30 -3.77 9.83
CA VAL A 106 -21.69 -2.52 10.29
C VAL A 106 -20.22 -2.77 10.61
N MET A 107 -19.36 -1.84 10.22
CA MET A 107 -17.94 -1.84 10.56
C MET A 107 -17.71 -0.95 11.78
N ASP A 108 -16.67 -1.23 12.55
CA ASP A 108 -16.25 -0.37 13.65
C ASP A 108 -15.78 1.00 13.13
N GLU A 109 -16.51 2.06 13.47
CA GLU A 109 -16.19 3.44 13.07
C GLU A 109 -15.04 4.07 13.88
N THR A 110 -14.57 3.40 14.94
CA THR A 110 -13.38 3.80 15.71
C THR A 110 -12.10 3.20 15.17
N ARG A 111 -12.20 2.30 14.18
CA ARG A 111 -11.08 1.65 13.52
C ARG A 111 -10.06 2.65 12.99
N VAL A 112 -8.80 2.35 13.25
CA VAL A 112 -7.64 3.07 12.70
C VAL A 112 -6.95 2.13 11.72
N VAL A 113 -6.57 2.67 10.56
CA VAL A 113 -5.63 2.01 9.66
C VAL A 113 -4.40 2.88 9.51
N TYR A 114 -3.26 2.25 9.26
CA TYR A 114 -2.00 2.95 9.13
C TYR A 114 -1.17 2.41 7.97
N SER A 115 -0.22 3.22 7.53
CA SER A 115 0.76 2.89 6.50
C SER A 115 2.12 3.40 6.96
N GLU A 116 3.16 2.64 6.64
CA GLU A 116 4.51 2.90 7.08
C GLU A 116 5.45 2.77 5.89
N TYR A 117 6.50 3.59 5.87
CA TYR A 117 7.65 3.34 5.02
C TYR A 117 8.90 3.97 5.62
N MET A 118 10.05 3.64 5.03
CA MET A 118 11.36 4.19 5.42
C MET A 118 11.81 5.22 4.41
N GLU A 119 11.89 6.48 4.83
CA GLU A 119 12.47 7.55 4.03
C GLU A 119 13.99 7.49 4.13
N LYS A 120 14.69 7.56 2.99
CA LYS A 120 16.14 7.62 2.96
C LYS A 120 16.59 9.07 2.76
N SER A 121 17.46 9.53 3.64
CA SER A 121 18.09 10.84 3.54
C SER A 121 19.60 10.75 3.76
N ASP A 122 20.29 11.89 3.76
CA ASP A 122 21.75 11.95 3.87
C ASP A 122 22.27 11.44 5.23
N ASP A 123 21.50 11.60 6.30
CA ASP A 123 21.87 11.19 7.66
C ASP A 123 21.34 9.81 8.06
N GLY A 124 20.55 9.15 7.20
CA GLY A 124 20.14 7.76 7.39
C GLY A 124 18.74 7.45 6.89
N TYR A 125 18.20 6.36 7.44
CA TYR A 125 16.80 5.95 7.25
C TYR A 125 15.95 6.51 8.39
N HIS A 126 14.82 7.11 8.03
CA HIS A 126 13.86 7.66 8.98
C HIS A 126 12.55 6.92 8.83
N TYR A 127 12.02 6.48 9.97
CA TYR A 127 10.73 5.83 10.02
C TYR A 127 9.60 6.87 9.82
N CYS A 128 8.64 6.54 8.96
CA CYS A 128 7.53 7.42 8.62
C CYS A 128 6.22 6.67 8.76
N MET A 129 5.18 7.35 9.25
CA MET A 129 3.87 6.75 9.47
C MET A 129 2.74 7.69 9.03
N MET A 130 1.68 7.09 8.50
CA MET A 130 0.39 7.72 8.31
C MET A 130 -0.70 6.96 9.04
N LEU A 131 -1.62 7.68 9.67
CA LEU A 131 -2.80 7.15 10.35
C LEU A 131 -4.07 7.68 9.70
N ARG A 132 -5.06 6.81 9.53
CA ARG A 132 -6.44 7.15 9.13
C ARG A 132 -7.42 6.66 10.16
N GLN A 133 -8.25 7.58 10.65
CA GLN A 133 -9.42 7.27 11.46
C GLN A 133 -10.55 8.20 11.03
N ARG A 134 -11.68 7.61 10.60
CA ARG A 134 -12.82 8.34 10.03
C ARG A 134 -12.37 9.31 8.93
N GLU A 135 -12.76 10.59 8.99
CA GLU A 135 -12.39 11.62 8.04
C GLU A 135 -10.94 12.14 8.20
N TYR A 136 -10.29 11.90 9.33
CA TYR A 136 -8.97 12.46 9.64
C TYR A 136 -7.83 11.59 9.15
N LYS A 137 -6.79 12.25 8.62
CA LYS A 137 -5.50 11.65 8.29
C LYS A 137 -4.40 12.40 9.02
N PHE A 138 -3.54 11.67 9.69
CA PHE A 138 -2.34 12.20 10.31
C PHE A 138 -1.10 11.61 9.63
N ILE A 139 -0.06 12.42 9.45
CA ILE A 139 1.21 12.00 8.85
C ILE A 139 2.34 12.53 9.73
N THR A 140 3.28 11.65 10.05
CA THR A 140 4.48 11.98 10.82
C THR A 140 5.73 11.37 10.19
N TYR A 141 6.82 12.12 10.31
CA TYR A 141 8.15 11.76 9.85
C TYR A 141 9.08 11.89 11.06
N ARG A 142 9.70 10.78 11.48
CA ARG A 142 10.60 10.81 12.63
C ARG A 142 11.78 11.75 12.36
N GLY A 143 12.13 12.57 13.36
CA GLY A 143 13.14 13.63 13.25
C GLY A 143 12.60 14.94 12.67
N CYS A 144 11.36 14.93 12.16
CA CYS A 144 10.69 16.07 11.55
C CYS A 144 9.31 16.32 12.18
N GLU A 145 9.09 15.94 13.44
CA GLU A 145 7.78 15.97 14.12
C GLU A 145 7.17 17.39 14.19
N THR A 146 8.02 18.42 14.12
CA THR A 146 7.56 19.82 14.01
C THR A 146 6.80 20.13 12.71
N GLN A 147 6.89 19.25 11.72
CA GLN A 147 6.23 19.32 10.40
C GLN A 147 5.08 18.32 10.27
N ASP A 148 4.69 17.65 11.36
CA ASP A 148 3.57 16.72 11.37
C ASP A 148 2.30 17.37 10.78
N MET A 149 1.55 16.56 10.03
CA MET A 149 0.40 17.03 9.27
C MET A 149 -0.88 16.34 9.74
N LEU A 150 -1.95 17.12 9.83
CA LEU A 150 -3.31 16.63 10.07
C LEU A 150 -4.23 17.17 8.98
N PHE A 151 -5.02 16.30 8.37
CA PHE A 151 -5.98 16.66 7.32
C PHE A 151 -7.35 16.07 7.64
N ASN A 152 -8.41 16.80 7.32
CA ASN A 152 -9.76 16.25 7.22
C ASN A 152 -10.07 16.00 5.73
N VAL A 153 -9.85 14.77 5.26
CA VAL A 153 -9.92 14.49 3.81
C VAL A 153 -11.34 14.37 3.27
N ALA A 154 -12.35 14.34 4.15
CA ALA A 154 -13.75 14.36 3.71
C ALA A 154 -14.12 15.73 3.13
N ILE A 155 -13.59 16.81 3.70
CA ILE A 155 -13.83 18.18 3.25
C ILE A 155 -12.64 18.77 2.47
N ASP A 156 -11.44 18.22 2.65
CA ASP A 156 -10.22 18.59 1.93
C ASP A 156 -9.58 17.35 1.25
N PRO A 157 -10.21 16.81 0.21
CA PRO A 157 -9.74 15.57 -0.45
C PRO A 157 -8.41 15.73 -1.19
N LEU A 158 -7.99 16.97 -1.44
CA LEU A 158 -6.68 17.29 -2.02
C LEU A 158 -5.63 17.59 -0.96
N GLU A 159 -5.99 17.61 0.33
CA GLU A 159 -5.11 17.76 1.48
C GLU A 159 -4.29 19.05 1.47
N GLN A 160 -4.91 20.13 1.03
CA GLN A 160 -4.26 21.42 0.83
C GLN A 160 -4.07 22.20 2.13
N HIS A 161 -4.84 21.88 3.17
CA HIS A 161 -4.90 22.65 4.40
C HIS A 161 -4.50 21.78 5.60
N ASN A 162 -3.24 21.93 6.03
CA ASN A 162 -2.80 21.33 7.29
C ASN A 162 -3.58 21.95 8.47
N LEU A 163 -4.20 21.08 9.27
CA LEU A 163 -4.97 21.40 10.48
C LEU A 163 -4.11 21.35 11.74
N ALA A 164 -2.80 21.07 11.62
CA ALA A 164 -1.84 21.24 12.70
C ALA A 164 -2.00 22.63 13.35
N GLY A 165 -2.21 22.66 14.67
CA GLY A 165 -2.44 23.88 15.44
C GLY A 165 -3.85 24.49 15.34
N LYS A 166 -4.69 24.05 14.38
CA LYS A 166 -6.10 24.45 14.29
C LYS A 166 -7.02 23.51 15.07
N GLU A 167 -6.65 22.23 15.12
CA GLU A 167 -7.38 21.19 15.87
C GLU A 167 -6.46 20.46 16.85
N PRO A 168 -5.99 21.13 17.91
CA PRO A 168 -4.94 20.60 18.79
C PRO A 168 -5.33 19.32 19.52
N GLU A 169 -6.59 19.17 19.91
CA GLU A 169 -7.05 17.96 20.63
C GLU A 169 -6.97 16.71 19.75
N ILE A 170 -7.47 16.81 18.52
CA ILE A 170 -7.42 15.69 17.55
C ILE A 170 -5.97 15.42 17.15
N PHE A 171 -5.18 16.46 16.94
CA PHE A 171 -3.76 16.32 16.63
C PHE A 171 -2.99 15.53 17.69
N GLU A 172 -3.16 15.89 18.97
CA GLU A 172 -2.47 15.18 20.06
C GLU A 172 -2.99 13.75 20.24
N GLN A 173 -4.28 13.49 19.97
CA GLN A 173 -4.82 12.12 19.95
C GLN A 173 -4.11 11.25 18.90
N PHE A 174 -3.97 11.74 17.67
CA PHE A 174 -3.24 11.00 16.62
C PHE A 174 -1.76 10.85 16.93
N ARG A 175 -1.11 11.86 17.51
CA ARG A 175 0.30 11.77 17.91
C ARG A 175 0.51 10.72 18.99
N ALA A 176 -0.38 10.66 19.98
CA ALA A 176 -0.35 9.62 21.02
C ALA A 176 -0.57 8.22 20.41
N LEU A 177 -1.52 8.10 19.48
CA LEU A 177 -1.79 6.84 18.79
C LEU A 177 -0.62 6.36 17.93
N ALA A 178 0.07 7.27 17.23
CA ALA A 178 1.27 6.93 16.45
C ALA A 178 2.38 6.35 17.35
N ALA A 179 2.58 6.96 18.52
CA ALA A 179 3.56 6.49 19.49
C ALA A 179 3.19 5.13 20.12
N GLU A 180 1.89 4.83 20.27
CA GLU A 180 1.41 3.53 20.73
C GLU A 180 1.63 2.42 19.68
N LEU A 181 1.33 2.71 18.42
CA LEU A 181 1.43 1.74 17.31
C LEU A 181 2.88 1.41 16.94
N SER A 182 3.80 2.36 17.06
CA SER A 182 5.22 2.14 16.82
C SER A 182 6.06 2.58 18.01
N PRO A 183 6.24 1.69 19.01
CA PRO A 183 6.94 2.05 20.25
C PRO A 183 8.47 2.11 20.09
N ALA A 184 9.04 1.56 18.99
CA ALA A 184 10.48 1.46 18.78
C ALA A 184 10.92 1.74 17.33
N PRO A 185 10.60 2.93 16.76
CA PRO A 185 10.92 3.30 15.37
C PRO A 185 12.41 3.13 15.02
N GLN A 186 13.30 3.38 15.99
CA GLN A 186 14.75 3.28 15.83
C GLN A 186 15.24 1.86 15.52
N GLU A 187 14.54 0.83 16.00
CA GLU A 187 14.92 -0.56 15.71
C GLU A 187 14.60 -0.91 14.25
N TYR A 188 13.47 -0.42 13.73
CA TYR A 188 13.13 -0.58 12.31
C TYR A 188 14.13 0.18 11.41
N GLU A 189 14.57 1.38 11.78
CA GLU A 189 15.59 2.14 11.04
C GLU A 189 16.94 1.41 10.98
N LYS A 190 17.38 0.85 12.13
CA LYS A 190 18.61 0.03 12.19
C LYS A 190 18.50 -1.21 11.31
N GLU A 191 17.36 -1.87 11.35
CA GLU A 191 17.07 -3.03 10.52
C GLU A 191 17.12 -2.67 9.03
N GLN A 192 16.45 -1.58 8.63
CA GLN A 192 16.47 -1.11 7.26
C GLN A 192 17.89 -0.76 6.79
N ALA A 193 18.68 -0.10 7.64
CA ALA A 193 20.08 0.21 7.34
C ALA A 193 20.93 -1.07 7.18
N ARG A 194 20.64 -2.13 7.95
CA ARG A 194 21.29 -3.44 7.78
C ARG A 194 20.92 -4.07 6.46
N GLN A 195 19.63 -4.17 6.14
CA GLN A 195 19.13 -4.73 4.89
C GLN A 195 19.69 -4.00 3.67
N ALA A 196 19.77 -2.66 3.71
CA ALA A 196 20.35 -1.88 2.64
C ALA A 196 21.85 -2.18 2.42
N ARG A 197 22.63 -2.34 3.50
CA ARG A 197 24.04 -2.75 3.41
C ARG A 197 24.19 -4.15 2.85
N ASP A 198 23.33 -5.08 3.27
CA ASP A 198 23.39 -6.46 2.79
C ASP A 198 22.96 -6.57 1.32
N ALA A 199 21.93 -5.82 0.90
CA ALA A 199 21.55 -5.70 -0.51
C ALA A 199 22.70 -5.18 -1.38
N GLN A 200 23.45 -4.18 -0.93
CA GLN A 200 24.65 -3.69 -1.64
C GLN A 200 25.73 -4.77 -1.78
N ARG A 201 25.90 -5.62 -0.76
CA ARG A 201 26.82 -6.77 -0.84
C ARG A 201 26.35 -7.81 -1.83
N PHE A 202 25.06 -8.12 -1.85
CA PHE A 202 24.47 -9.03 -2.83
C PHE A 202 24.64 -8.51 -4.26
N ILE A 203 24.38 -7.22 -4.50
CA ILE A 203 24.61 -6.59 -5.80
C ILE A 203 26.09 -6.68 -6.20
N ALA A 204 27.01 -6.35 -5.31
CA ALA A 204 28.45 -6.44 -5.59
C ALA A 204 28.91 -7.89 -5.83
N TYR A 205 28.35 -8.86 -5.09
CA TYR A 205 28.60 -10.27 -5.31
C TYR A 205 28.11 -10.73 -6.68
N GLU A 206 26.86 -10.44 -7.04
CA GLU A 206 26.28 -10.77 -8.35
C GLU A 206 27.08 -10.14 -9.50
N GLN A 207 27.55 -8.90 -9.35
CA GLN A 207 28.43 -8.26 -10.33
C GLN A 207 29.78 -8.97 -10.47
N ALA A 208 30.32 -9.55 -9.39
CA ALA A 208 31.60 -10.22 -9.39
C ALA A 208 31.54 -11.67 -9.90
N VAL A 209 30.47 -12.41 -9.58
CA VAL A 209 30.33 -13.83 -9.92
C VAL A 209 29.41 -14.09 -11.11
N GLY A 210 28.64 -13.10 -11.54
CA GLY A 210 27.54 -13.25 -12.50
C GLY A 210 26.22 -13.67 -11.83
N PRO A 211 25.09 -13.55 -12.55
CA PRO A 211 23.79 -13.99 -12.04
C PRO A 211 23.78 -15.52 -11.86
N ASP A 212 23.11 -16.00 -10.81
CA ASP A 212 22.86 -17.43 -10.66
C ASP A 212 21.76 -17.88 -11.63
N GLU A 213 22.16 -18.58 -12.69
CA GLU A 213 21.23 -19.11 -13.70
C GLU A 213 20.30 -20.19 -13.13
N HIS A 214 20.61 -20.81 -11.98
CA HIS A 214 19.72 -21.77 -11.32
C HIS A 214 18.50 -21.10 -10.68
N GLU A 215 18.60 -19.84 -10.27
CA GLU A 215 17.50 -19.05 -9.69
C GLU A 215 16.61 -18.42 -10.76
N ARG A 216 17.05 -18.41 -12.03
CA ARG A 216 16.24 -17.94 -13.15
C ARG A 216 15.20 -18.98 -13.57
N TRP A 217 14.05 -18.50 -14.00
CA TRP A 217 12.98 -19.36 -14.50
C TRP A 217 13.45 -20.11 -15.76
N GLN A 218 13.56 -21.44 -15.67
CA GLN A 218 14.35 -22.24 -16.60
C GLN A 218 13.74 -22.32 -18.02
N ASP A 219 12.42 -22.20 -18.13
CA ASP A 219 11.67 -22.32 -19.39
C ASP A 219 11.62 -21.00 -20.22
N ASN A 220 12.37 -19.97 -19.82
CA ASN A 220 12.35 -18.70 -20.53
C ASN A 220 13.11 -18.82 -21.87
N PRO A 221 12.53 -18.37 -23.00
CA PRO A 221 13.24 -18.34 -24.28
C PRO A 221 14.54 -17.53 -24.15
N ALA A 222 15.56 -17.88 -24.93
CA ALA A 222 16.88 -17.24 -24.87
C ALA A 222 16.81 -15.70 -25.03
N THR A 223 15.81 -15.19 -25.75
CA THR A 223 15.55 -13.76 -25.94
C THR A 223 15.14 -13.03 -24.66
N ALA A 224 14.55 -13.72 -23.69
CA ALA A 224 14.15 -13.17 -22.40
C ALA A 224 15.28 -13.25 -21.36
N ARG A 225 16.45 -13.79 -21.73
CA ARG A 225 17.68 -13.84 -20.90
C ARG A 225 18.62 -12.68 -21.16
N VAL A 226 18.34 -11.90 -22.20
CA VAL A 226 19.06 -10.66 -22.51
C VAL A 226 18.35 -9.53 -21.80
N ASN A 227 19.08 -8.75 -21.01
CA ASN A 227 18.52 -7.52 -20.45
C ASN A 227 17.94 -6.69 -21.61
N PRO A 228 16.69 -6.23 -21.52
CA PRO A 228 16.13 -5.42 -22.58
C PRO A 228 17.03 -4.20 -22.78
N GLN A 229 17.32 -3.85 -24.04
CA GLN A 229 17.90 -2.55 -24.32
C GLN A 229 16.88 -1.51 -23.83
N ILE A 230 17.19 -0.85 -22.72
CA ILE A 230 16.37 0.24 -22.20
C ILE A 230 16.48 1.36 -23.23
N CYS A 231 15.50 1.47 -24.11
CA CYS A 231 15.37 2.59 -25.03
C CYS A 231 14.95 3.84 -24.24
N ILE A 232 15.87 4.44 -23.47
CA ILE A 232 15.74 5.84 -23.07
C ILE A 232 16.23 6.70 -24.24
N ALA A 233 15.50 6.65 -25.36
CA ALA A 233 15.62 7.69 -26.36
C ALA A 233 14.73 8.85 -25.90
N GLY A 234 15.26 9.79 -25.11
CA GLY A 234 14.49 11.03 -24.84
C GLY A 234 14.84 11.92 -23.65
N LEU A 235 15.85 11.64 -22.81
CA LEU A 235 16.21 12.56 -21.71
C LEU A 235 17.73 12.75 -21.53
N GLN A 236 18.49 12.74 -22.63
CA GLN A 236 19.76 13.47 -22.66
C GLN A 236 19.45 14.90 -23.10
N GLY A 237 19.01 15.71 -22.14
CA GLY A 237 18.98 17.15 -22.30
C GLY A 237 20.41 17.64 -22.38
N GLU A 238 20.78 18.15 -23.56
CA GLU A 238 21.95 19.01 -23.72
C GLU A 238 21.89 20.12 -22.66
N VAL A 239 22.96 20.21 -21.88
CA VAL A 239 23.22 21.39 -21.06
C VAL A 239 23.49 22.53 -22.03
N TYR A 240 22.49 23.39 -22.25
CA TYR A 240 22.74 24.68 -22.87
C TYR A 240 23.46 25.55 -21.83
N GLU A 241 24.71 25.90 -22.13
CA GLU A 241 25.50 26.92 -21.44
C GLU A 241 24.78 28.28 -21.38
#